data_AF-A0A7K1T8M3-F1
#
_entry.id   AF-A0A7K1T8M3-F1
#
_cell.length_a   1.000
_cell.length_b   1.000
_cell.length_c   1.000
_cell.angle_alpha   90.00
_cell.angle_beta   90.00
_cell.angle_gamma   90.00
#
_symmetry.space_group_name_H-M   'P 1'
#
loop_
_entity.id
_entity.type
_entity.pdbx_description
1 polymer ?
#
loop_
_entity_poly.entity_id
_entity_poly.type
_entity_poly.pdbx_seq_one_letter_code
_entity_poly.pdbx_strand_id
1 'polypeptide(L)' 'MTLYMFRLLSPDVQLHFALDKSTFLANRWEDEGGVNLYHLADEGRGFFVEVGIDEQRS' A
#
# COMPACT_ATOMS: atom_id res chain seq x y z
N MET A 1 3.07 -13.32 -2.18
CA MET A 1 4.27 -12.46 -2.03
C MET A 1 4.45 -12.20 -0.54
N THR A 2 5.57 -12.62 0.05
CA THR A 2 5.82 -12.43 1.49
C THR A 2 6.22 -10.98 1.80
N LEU A 3 6.02 -10.54 3.04
CA LEU A 3 6.48 -9.22 3.51
C LEU A 3 7.99 -9.03 3.33
N TYR A 4 8.77 -10.10 3.51
CA TYR A 4 10.22 -10.08 3.32
C TYR A 4 10.57 -9.75 1.86
N MET A 5 9.97 -10.46 0.89
CA MET A 5 10.22 -10.20 -0.53
C MET A 5 9.75 -8.82 -0.95
N PHE A 6 8.59 -8.37 -0.44
CA PHE A 6 8.08 -7.03 -0.72
C PHE A 6 9.05 -5.93 -0.28
N ARG A 7 9.69 -6.08 0.89
CA ARG A 7 10.68 -5.12 1.42
C ARG A 7 11.99 -5.05 0.62
N LEU A 8 12.26 -6.03 -0.25
CA LEU A 8 13.43 -6.02 -1.13
C LEU A 8 13.19 -5.18 -2.41
N LEU A 9 11.94 -4.83 -2.70
CA LEU A 9 11.58 -4.01 -3.87
C LEU A 9 11.94 -2.54 -3.61
N SER A 10 12.22 -1.78 -4.68
CA SER A 10 12.36 -0.32 -4.56
C SER A 10 11.02 0.33 -4.19
N PRO A 11 11.01 1.54 -3.61
CA PRO A 11 9.78 2.22 -3.21
C PRO A 11 8.73 2.32 -4.33
N ASP A 12 9.14 2.66 -5.56
CA ASP A 12 8.22 2.76 -6.70
C ASP A 12 7.59 1.42 -7.05
N VAL A 13 8.37 0.34 -6.98
CA VAL A 13 7.89 -1.01 -7.27
C VAL A 13 7.00 -1.52 -6.13
N GLN A 14 7.30 -1.17 -4.87
CA GLN A 14 6.41 -1.44 -3.73
C GLN A 14 5.05 -0.77 -3.92
N LEU A 15 5.04 0.51 -4.30
CA LEU A 15 3.81 1.26 -4.55
C LEU A 15 3.02 0.65 -5.71
N HIS A 16 3.67 0.42 -6.85
CA HIS A 16 3.01 -0.18 -8.02
C HIS A 16 2.42 -1.55 -7.68
N PHE A 17 3.17 -2.38 -6.94
CA PHE A 17 2.71 -3.70 -6.53
C PHE A 17 1.53 -3.62 -5.55
N ALA A 18 1.58 -2.69 -4.60
CA ALA A 18 0.45 -2.44 -3.69
C ALA A 18 -0.79 -2.05 -4.49
N LEU A 19 -0.71 -1.09 -5.41
CA LEU A 19 -1.87 -0.64 -6.18
C LEU A 19 -2.44 -1.71 -7.12
N ASP A 20 -1.60 -2.57 -7.70
CA ASP A 20 -2.02 -3.57 -8.70
C ASP A 20 -2.45 -4.92 -8.10
N LYS A 21 -1.80 -5.37 -7.02
CA LYS A 21 -1.96 -6.75 -6.51
C LYS A 21 -2.70 -6.87 -5.19
N SER A 22 -2.94 -5.76 -4.49
CA SER A 22 -3.61 -5.79 -3.20
C SER A 22 -5.11 -5.50 -3.31
N THR A 23 -5.85 -5.80 -2.24
CA THR A 23 -7.26 -5.44 -2.11
C THR A 23 -7.38 -4.19 -1.25
N PHE A 24 -8.03 -3.15 -1.79
CA PHE A 24 -8.36 -1.95 -1.01
C PHE A 24 -9.34 -2.31 0.12
N LEU A 25 -9.07 -1.80 1.32
CA LEU A 25 -9.91 -2.04 2.50
C LEU A 25 -10.60 -0.78 2.99
N ALA A 26 -9.83 0.27 3.22
CA ALA A 26 -10.31 1.49 3.83
C ALA A 26 -9.46 2.67 3.42
N ASN A 27 -10.03 3.86 3.51
CA ASN A 27 -9.31 5.11 3.42
C ASN A 27 -9.51 5.89 4.73
N ARG A 28 -8.44 6.51 5.20
CA ARG A 28 -8.48 7.53 6.26
C ARG A 28 -8.09 8.87 5.63
N TRP A 29 -9.03 9.80 5.59
CA TRP A 29 -8.75 11.20 5.25
C TRP A 29 -8.20 11.93 6.47
N GLU A 30 -7.16 12.72 6.27
CA GLU A 30 -6.63 13.70 7.22
C GLU A 30 -6.65 15.07 6.54
N ASP A 31 -6.66 16.17 7.31
CA ASP A 31 -6.94 17.51 6.77
C ASP A 31 -6.07 17.90 5.55
N GLU A 32 -4.84 17.38 5.45
CA GLU A 32 -3.87 17.68 4.39
C GLU A 32 -3.53 16.47 3.50
N GLY A 33 -4.31 15.38 3.56
CA GLY A 33 -4.07 14.22 2.70
C GLY A 33 -4.91 13.00 3.03
N GLY A 34 -4.44 11.82 2.59
CA GLY A 34 -5.16 10.58 2.86
C GLY A 34 -4.24 9.38 2.93
N VAL A 35 -4.65 8.36 3.68
CA VAL A 35 -3.98 7.06 3.70
C VAL A 35 -4.95 6.00 3.24
N ASN A 36 -4.60 5.29 2.17
CA ASN A 36 -5.31 4.11 1.72
C ASN A 36 -4.70 2.86 2.36
N LEU A 37 -5.53 2.08 3.03
CA LEU A 37 -5.18 0.79 3.58
C LEU A 37 -5.54 -0.30 2.59
N TYR A 38 -4.55 -1.14 2.30
CA TYR A 38 -4.67 -2.30 1.43
C TYR A 38 -4.28 -3.57 2.16
N HIS A 39 -4.79 -4.71 1.68
CA HIS A 39 -4.37 -6.04 2.11
C HIS A 39 -3.79 -6.82 0.94
N LEU A 40 -2.55 -7.26 1.10
CA LEU A 40 -1.87 -8.12 0.15
C LEU A 40 -1.90 -9.56 0.66
N ALA A 41 -2.64 -10.43 -0.04
CA ALA A 41 -2.74 -11.84 0.32
C ALA A 41 -1.44 -12.60 0.01
N ASP A 42 -1.03 -13.48 0.93
CA ASP A 42 0.10 -14.38 0.75
C ASP A 42 -0.21 -15.75 1.37
N GLU A 43 -0.61 -16.73 0.56
CA GLU A 43 -0.86 -18.14 0.93
C GLU A 43 -1.46 -18.36 2.35
N GLY A 44 -2.37 -17.48 2.78
CA GLY A 44 -3.07 -17.55 4.07
C GLY A 44 -2.58 -16.59 5.18
N ARG A 45 -1.45 -15.89 5.01
CA ARG A 45 -0.90 -14.89 5.95
C ARG A 45 -0.47 -13.63 5.20
N GLY A 46 -1.44 -12.96 4.58
CA GLY A 46 -1.23 -11.66 3.97
C GLY A 46 -0.77 -10.60 4.96
N PHE A 47 -0.42 -9.42 4.44
CA PHE A 47 -0.06 -8.26 5.26
C PHE A 47 -0.76 -7.00 4.75
N PHE A 48 -0.79 -5.98 5.61
CA PHE A 48 -1.40 -4.70 5.30
C PHE A 48 -0.36 -3.72 4.77
N VAL A 49 -0.79 -2.88 3.82
CA VAL A 49 0.02 -1.82 3.22
C VAL A 49 -0.75 -0.51 3.33
N GLU A 50 -0.09 0.51 3.86
CA GLU A 50 -0.59 1.88 3.89
C GLU A 50 0.06 2.67 2.76
N VAL A 51 -0.76 3.33 1.94
CA VAL A 51 -0.31 4.20 0.85
C VAL A 51 -0.79 5.61 1.15
N GLY A 52 0.17 6.51 1.41
CA GLY A 52 -0.10 7.93 1.55
C GLY A 52 -0.43 8.57 0.21
N ILE A 53 -1.42 9.44 0.22
CA ILE A 53 -1.76 10.36 -0.87
C ILE A 53 -1.16 11.70 -0.47
N ASP A 54 -0.16 12.14 -1.24
CA ASP A 54 0.37 13.48 -1.13
C ASP A 54 -0.51 14.43 -1.94
N GLU A 55 -1.31 15.24 -1.25
CA GLU A 55 -2.15 16.27 -1.87
C GLU A 55 -1.41 17.58 -2.14
N GLN A 56 -0.08 17.62 -1.95
CA GLN A 56 0.74 18.73 -2.46
C GLN A 56 0.77 18.72 -4.00
N ARG A 57 -0.32 19.23 -4.59
CA ARG A 57 -0.32 19.78 -5.95
C ARG A 57 0.69 20.93 -5.98
N SER A 58 1.87 20.65 -6.53
CA SER A 58 2.70 21.69 -7.14
C SER A 58 2.13 22.14 -8.47
#